data_AF-W0I1C8-F1
#
_entry.id   AF-W0I1C8-F1
#
_cell.length_a   1.000
_cell.length_b   1.000
_cell.length_c   1.000
_cell.angle_alpha   90.00
_cell.angle_beta   90.00
_cell.angle_gamma   90.00
#
_symmetry.space_group_name_H-M   'P 1'
#
loop_
_entity.id
_entity.type
_entity.pdbx_description
1 polymer ?
#
loop_
_entity_poly.entity_id
_entity_poly.type
_entity_poly.pdbx_seq_one_letter_code
_entity_poly.pdbx_strand_id
1 'polypeptide(L)'
;MKVRKIAALAVGAAMVGATMGFASAQANLPGKDFFVKDGAPNVKIVVGSQAAAMDVASAADIAVALGSLLYTEKEVEASGVSVVVKKDLTPDYTYYIPVFSNYYEDTGVDPSATDWEQLTDNWWNGSAYNGSYTDWKSWTPKFVDEVENMDAINGDYQIDWDFTINNIELSDAEQDTVTYVPKSASLVIPAGDFTVLLNYTIANWTYSETIPDDIWGNLSPSTTTDEVHDDDNPGGYTFSGYIYDGVGAGDTFTVFGNEYYILEVLADGIKYGHDHGQQWFHVGDVKEFDGYKIKAIDISVSPSNKALFEITAPDGRSDLIIVSTDDGEVDISTKSDKFNPGEVILKLDDTFVGIDGNLIAQLEVRTNVVDVHTGDELVSGWTVDFHIDGGKVKWITLTNVNDLSGSTLDILGKYKMYYEVESHTLETDDATYYAAKAYIVVEPSEPIIDTKELKVGDYVPDTTWEIAEIKGGTYTEVTVMHPTEPITYLDTEIDPENIDSNLILVGGPVANAITKYLVDNGYSTVDWYNSAGDIEYIEDFNGFGVLIVAGKDRYATREAAKQLMEYLAKL
;
A
#
# COMPACT_ATOMS: atom_id res chain seq x y z
N MET A 1 -32.83 15.08 -10.76
CA MET A 1 -31.61 15.64 -10.14
C MET A 1 -31.48 15.05 -8.73
N LYS A 2 -30.81 13.89 -8.60
CA LYS A 2 -30.59 13.24 -7.30
C LYS A 2 -29.25 13.73 -6.76
N VAL A 3 -29.28 14.35 -5.58
CA VAL A 3 -28.10 14.86 -4.87
C VAL A 3 -27.24 13.67 -4.45
N ARG A 4 -26.08 13.46 -5.10
CA ARG A 4 -25.07 12.48 -4.66
C ARG A 4 -24.28 13.10 -3.50
N LYS A 5 -24.18 12.38 -2.38
CA LYS A 5 -23.55 12.86 -1.14
C LYS A 5 -22.06 12.51 -1.16
N ILE A 6 -21.19 13.51 -1.02
CA ILE A 6 -19.73 13.33 -0.91
C ILE A 6 -19.40 13.02 0.56
N ALA A 7 -18.69 11.93 0.82
CA ALA A 7 -18.17 11.58 2.14
C ALA A 7 -16.65 11.79 2.17
N ALA A 8 -16.15 12.61 3.09
CA ALA A 8 -14.72 12.81 3.33
C ALA A 8 -14.30 12.03 4.58
N LEU A 9 -13.20 11.28 4.49
CA LEU A 9 -12.62 10.51 5.61
C LEU A 9 -11.32 11.19 6.06
N ALA A 10 -11.26 11.65 7.31
CA ALA A 10 -10.04 12.21 7.90
C ALA A 10 -9.20 11.09 8.54
N VAL A 11 -7.94 10.94 8.12
CA VAL A 11 -6.98 10.01 8.74
C VAL A 11 -6.15 10.80 9.77
N GLY A 12 -6.39 10.55 11.06
CA GLY A 12 -5.71 11.21 12.18
C GLY A 12 -4.95 10.23 13.07
N ALA A 13 -3.80 10.67 13.57
CA ALA A 13 -2.78 9.90 14.30
C ALA A 13 -3.28 9.16 15.57
N ALA A 14 -2.60 8.06 15.90
CA ALA A 14 -2.92 7.13 16.97
C ALA A 14 -2.94 7.77 18.38
N MET A 15 -4.03 7.57 19.13
CA MET A 15 -4.11 7.90 20.56
C MET A 15 -3.68 6.70 21.41
N VAL A 16 -2.56 6.83 22.13
CA VAL A 16 -2.14 5.89 23.17
C VAL A 16 -2.40 6.53 24.52
N GLY A 17 -3.15 5.85 25.40
CA GLY A 17 -3.15 6.14 26.84
C GLY A 17 -4.47 5.85 27.54
N ALA A 18 -4.77 4.58 27.79
CA ALA A 18 -5.82 4.20 28.75
C ALA A 18 -5.31 4.43 30.18
N THR A 19 -5.92 5.38 30.90
CA THR A 19 -5.69 5.60 32.33
C THR A 19 -6.42 4.51 33.14
N MET A 20 -5.67 3.51 33.64
CA MET A 20 -6.18 2.55 34.62
C MET A 20 -6.07 3.13 36.02
N GLY A 21 -7.23 3.45 36.62
CA GLY A 21 -7.33 3.79 38.03
C GLY A 21 -7.20 2.57 38.94
N PHE A 22 -6.33 2.67 39.95
CA PHE A 22 -6.39 1.87 41.16
C PHE A 22 -6.08 2.75 42.36
N ALA A 23 -7.11 2.96 43.20
CA ALA A 23 -7.01 3.64 44.47
C ALA A 23 -6.55 2.67 45.55
N SER A 24 -5.45 3.00 46.25
CA SER A 24 -5.19 2.48 47.59
C SER A 24 -4.27 3.43 48.40
N ALA A 25 -4.86 4.08 49.41
CA ALA A 25 -4.28 4.38 50.73
C ALA A 25 -2.98 5.23 50.87
N GLN A 26 -2.89 6.40 50.22
CA GLN A 26 -1.88 7.44 50.51
C GLN A 26 -2.56 8.79 50.84
N ALA A 27 -3.42 8.83 51.87
CA ALA A 27 -4.31 9.97 52.12
C ALA A 27 -3.62 11.30 52.54
N ASN A 28 -2.29 11.33 52.74
CA ASN A 28 -1.57 12.51 53.27
C ASN A 28 -0.30 12.90 52.47
N LEU A 29 -0.12 12.47 51.21
CA LEU A 29 1.00 12.97 50.38
C LEU A 29 0.56 14.19 49.54
N PRO A 30 1.46 15.16 49.28
CA PRO A 30 1.10 16.36 48.54
C PRO A 30 0.89 16.09 47.05
N GLY A 31 0.05 16.91 46.38
CA GLY A 31 -0.21 16.81 44.94
C GLY A 31 0.95 17.32 44.06
N LYS A 32 0.81 17.20 42.73
CA LYS A 32 1.85 17.54 41.73
C LYS A 32 2.46 18.93 41.92
N ASP A 33 1.64 19.94 42.23
CA ASP A 33 2.09 21.33 42.42
C ASP A 33 3.12 21.51 43.54
N PHE A 34 3.18 20.62 44.52
CA PHE A 34 4.23 20.63 45.53
C PHE A 34 5.61 20.34 44.94
N PHE A 35 5.65 19.39 43.99
CA PHE A 35 6.86 18.88 43.36
C PHE A 35 7.26 19.68 42.13
N VAL A 36 6.29 20.03 41.29
CA VAL A 36 6.47 20.68 39.99
C VAL A 36 5.39 21.73 39.82
N LYS A 37 5.78 22.95 39.47
CA LYS A 37 4.87 24.05 39.17
C LYS A 37 5.25 24.64 37.81
N ASP A 38 4.26 24.78 36.93
CA ASP A 38 4.45 25.29 35.56
C ASP A 38 5.52 24.52 34.77
N GLY A 39 5.61 23.20 34.97
CA GLY A 39 6.58 22.31 34.34
C GLY A 39 8.02 22.41 34.91
N ALA A 40 8.27 23.30 35.87
CA ALA A 40 9.56 23.47 36.53
C ALA A 40 9.55 22.88 37.95
N PRO A 41 10.71 22.45 38.50
CA PRO A 41 10.79 21.97 39.87
C PRO A 41 10.31 23.04 40.86
N ASN A 42 9.46 22.65 41.81
CA ASN A 42 8.95 23.51 42.89
C ASN A 42 9.43 23.05 44.28
N VAL A 43 10.42 22.13 44.32
CA VAL A 43 10.90 21.47 45.52
C VAL A 43 12.41 21.30 45.50
N LYS A 44 13.05 21.38 46.68
CA LYS A 44 14.46 21.05 46.89
C LYS A 44 14.58 19.72 47.64
N ILE A 45 15.38 18.79 47.14
CA ILE A 45 15.70 17.52 47.79
C ILE A 45 16.92 17.74 48.67
N VAL A 46 16.76 17.62 49.97
CA VAL A 46 17.81 17.91 50.94
C VAL A 46 18.31 16.63 51.57
N VAL A 47 19.60 16.35 51.42
CA VAL A 47 20.28 15.19 51.96
C VAL A 47 21.14 15.60 53.14
N GLY A 48 21.17 14.77 54.17
CA GLY A 48 22.05 14.98 55.30
C GLY A 48 23.53 15.06 54.93
N SER A 49 24.27 16.06 55.42
CA SER A 49 25.73 16.15 55.26
C SER A 49 26.49 15.00 55.94
N GLN A 50 25.85 14.33 56.90
CA GLN A 50 26.34 13.11 57.55
C GLN A 50 25.66 11.83 57.04
N ALA A 51 24.86 11.92 55.98
CA ALA A 51 24.10 10.79 55.49
C ALA A 51 24.98 9.70 54.90
N ALA A 52 24.52 8.45 54.97
CA ALA A 52 25.24 7.35 54.34
C ALA A 52 25.15 7.48 52.81
N ALA A 53 26.12 6.92 52.08
CA ALA A 53 26.10 6.90 50.61
C ALA A 53 24.79 6.37 50.01
N MET A 54 24.07 5.50 50.74
CA MET A 54 22.78 4.94 50.33
C MET A 54 21.62 5.95 50.43
N ASP A 55 21.66 6.88 51.38
CA ASP A 55 20.67 7.95 51.50
C ASP A 55 20.89 8.99 50.38
N VAL A 56 22.16 9.28 50.06
CA VAL A 56 22.54 10.12 48.90
C VAL A 56 22.06 9.50 47.58
N ALA A 57 22.25 8.19 47.41
CA ALA A 57 21.73 7.48 46.23
C ALA A 57 20.19 7.52 46.16
N SER A 58 19.50 7.45 47.31
CA SER A 58 18.04 7.54 47.37
C SER A 58 17.53 8.92 46.98
N ALA A 59 18.23 9.98 47.37
CA ALA A 59 17.90 11.34 46.93
C ALA A 59 18.13 11.55 45.43
N ALA A 60 19.19 10.96 44.87
CA ALA A 60 19.44 11.00 43.43
C ALA A 60 18.33 10.29 42.64
N ASP A 61 17.85 9.14 43.11
CA ASP A 61 16.77 8.41 42.45
C ASP A 61 15.44 9.17 42.52
N ILE A 62 15.13 9.83 43.65
CA ILE A 62 13.98 10.74 43.77
C ILE A 62 14.10 11.91 42.79
N ALA A 63 15.30 12.48 42.62
CA ALA A 63 15.55 13.55 41.66
C ALA A 63 15.26 13.12 40.21
N VAL A 64 15.66 11.90 39.85
CA VAL A 64 15.36 11.31 38.54
C VAL A 64 13.85 11.11 38.35
N ALA A 65 13.16 10.58 39.36
CA ALA A 65 11.71 10.40 39.33
C ALA A 65 10.95 11.74 39.22
N LEU A 66 11.47 12.81 39.84
CA LEU A 66 10.92 14.16 39.65
C LEU A 66 11.16 14.70 38.24
N GLY A 67 12.30 14.35 37.64
CA GLY A 67 12.64 14.72 36.27
C GLY A 67 11.60 14.29 35.22
N SER A 68 10.89 13.17 35.43
CA SER A 68 9.83 12.73 34.51
C SER A 68 8.55 13.57 34.58
N LEU A 69 8.42 14.44 35.59
CA LEU A 69 7.26 15.32 35.77
C LEU A 69 7.50 16.72 35.20
N LEU A 70 8.71 17.02 34.71
CA LEU A 70 9.10 18.34 34.22
C LEU A 70 8.67 18.54 32.76
N TYR A 71 7.40 18.84 32.54
CA TYR A 71 6.88 19.17 31.22
C TYR A 71 5.67 20.12 31.30
N THR A 72 5.36 20.78 30.20
CA THR A 72 4.11 21.53 30.01
C THR A 72 3.30 20.92 28.87
N GLU A 73 1.98 20.92 29.00
CA GLU A 73 1.05 20.45 27.97
C GLU A 73 0.30 21.63 27.35
N LYS A 74 0.12 21.60 26.03
CA LYS A 74 -0.70 22.57 25.29
C LYS A 74 -1.58 21.84 24.28
N GLU A 75 -2.89 22.11 24.28
CA GLU A 75 -3.76 21.67 23.19
C GLU A 75 -3.49 22.51 21.93
N VAL A 76 -3.24 21.82 20.82
CA VAL A 76 -3.01 22.42 19.51
C VAL A 76 -4.04 21.86 18.53
N GLU A 77 -4.69 22.74 17.76
CA GLU A 77 -5.56 22.31 16.66
C GLU A 77 -4.71 21.73 15.52
N ALA A 78 -5.04 20.52 15.08
CA ALA A 78 -4.41 19.97 13.89
C ALA A 78 -4.93 20.73 12.66
N SER A 79 -4.08 21.59 12.08
CA SER A 79 -4.28 22.03 10.71
C SER A 79 -4.10 20.81 9.79
N GLY A 80 -5.21 20.31 9.22
CA GLY A 80 -5.16 19.21 8.26
C GLY A 80 -4.44 19.65 6.99
N VAL A 81 -3.36 18.95 6.63
CA VAL A 81 -2.48 19.31 5.50
C VAL A 81 -3.15 19.05 4.14
N SER A 82 -4.12 18.13 4.09
CA SER A 82 -4.88 17.76 2.90
C SER A 82 -6.11 16.92 3.24
N VAL A 83 -7.02 16.77 2.27
CA VAL A 83 -8.15 15.82 2.28
C VAL A 83 -8.07 14.93 1.04
N VAL A 84 -8.42 13.67 1.20
CA VAL A 84 -8.57 12.74 0.08
C VAL A 84 -10.04 12.73 -0.34
N VAL A 85 -10.32 13.16 -1.55
CA VAL A 85 -11.65 13.05 -2.17
C VAL A 85 -11.69 11.83 -3.07
N LYS A 86 -12.86 11.17 -3.11
CA LYS A 86 -13.14 10.03 -3.98
C LYS A 86 -14.29 10.39 -4.92
N LYS A 87 -14.09 10.25 -6.22
CA LYS A 87 -15.11 10.42 -7.25
C LYS A 87 -15.40 9.07 -7.88
N ASP A 88 -16.64 8.63 -7.75
CA ASP A 88 -17.15 7.46 -8.46
C ASP A 88 -17.33 7.82 -9.95
N LEU A 89 -16.42 7.32 -10.77
CA LEU A 89 -16.39 7.40 -12.22
C LEU A 89 -17.01 6.17 -12.88
N THR A 90 -17.56 5.21 -12.11
CA THR A 90 -18.16 4.01 -12.70
C THR A 90 -19.11 4.45 -13.80
N PRO A 91 -18.85 4.05 -15.06
CA PRO A 91 -19.72 4.45 -16.14
C PRO A 91 -21.14 4.01 -15.80
N ASP A 92 -22.08 4.96 -15.84
CA ASP A 92 -23.51 4.71 -15.62
C ASP A 92 -24.13 3.96 -16.83
N TYR A 93 -23.29 3.52 -17.78
CA TYR A 93 -23.69 2.75 -18.94
C TYR A 93 -23.45 1.26 -18.67
N THR A 94 -24.55 0.53 -18.60
CA THR A 94 -24.59 -0.91 -18.85
C THR A 94 -24.75 -1.08 -20.35
N TYR A 95 -23.91 -1.90 -20.99
CA TYR A 95 -24.08 -2.21 -22.40
C TYR A 95 -25.11 -3.33 -22.57
N TYR A 96 -26.07 -3.10 -23.47
CA TYR A 96 -27.07 -4.09 -23.85
C TYR A 96 -26.85 -4.46 -25.30
N ILE A 97 -26.23 -5.62 -25.54
CA ILE A 97 -26.06 -6.17 -26.89
C ILE A 97 -27.37 -6.88 -27.26
N PRO A 98 -28.10 -6.41 -28.28
CA PRO A 98 -29.40 -6.97 -28.62
C PRO A 98 -29.27 -8.41 -29.16
N VAL A 99 -30.16 -9.28 -28.66
CA VAL A 99 -30.21 -10.70 -29.05
C VAL A 99 -31.51 -11.02 -29.78
N PHE A 100 -32.64 -10.76 -29.12
CA PHE A 100 -33.96 -11.12 -29.59
C PHE A 100 -34.97 -10.05 -29.20
N SER A 101 -35.98 -9.81 -30.03
CA SER A 101 -37.16 -9.06 -29.63
C SER A 101 -38.34 -9.37 -30.55
N ASN A 102 -39.46 -9.79 -29.98
CA ASN A 102 -40.73 -9.80 -30.71
C ASN A 102 -41.65 -8.63 -30.30
N TYR A 103 -41.12 -7.61 -29.61
CA TYR A 103 -41.92 -6.47 -29.21
C TYR A 103 -42.40 -5.69 -30.44
N TYR A 104 -43.63 -5.16 -30.37
CA TYR A 104 -44.19 -4.36 -31.45
C TYR A 104 -43.34 -3.13 -31.78
N GLU A 105 -42.76 -2.47 -30.77
CA GLU A 105 -41.92 -1.29 -30.96
C GLU A 105 -40.65 -1.56 -31.77
N ASP A 106 -40.10 -2.78 -31.68
CA ASP A 106 -38.86 -3.16 -32.35
C ASP A 106 -39.12 -3.78 -33.74
N THR A 107 -40.22 -4.52 -33.89
CA THR A 107 -40.53 -5.30 -35.10
C THR A 107 -41.59 -4.66 -36.00
N GLY A 108 -42.45 -3.79 -35.44
CA GLY A 108 -43.66 -3.27 -36.09
C GLY A 108 -44.76 -4.32 -36.30
N VAL A 109 -44.64 -5.50 -35.69
CA VAL A 109 -45.57 -6.64 -35.81
C VAL A 109 -46.13 -6.98 -34.43
N ASP A 110 -47.43 -7.25 -34.35
CA ASP A 110 -48.07 -7.63 -33.09
C ASP A 110 -47.52 -8.99 -32.60
N PRO A 111 -47.11 -9.10 -31.32
CA PRO A 111 -46.71 -10.39 -30.75
C PRO A 111 -47.85 -11.41 -30.87
N SER A 112 -47.59 -12.52 -31.57
CA SER A 112 -48.61 -13.55 -31.85
C SER A 112 -48.35 -14.90 -31.19
N ALA A 113 -47.23 -15.06 -30.49
CA ALA A 113 -46.84 -16.32 -29.86
C ALA A 113 -47.80 -16.66 -28.71
N THR A 114 -48.40 -17.85 -28.74
CA THR A 114 -49.31 -18.35 -27.69
C THR A 114 -48.64 -19.32 -26.72
N ASP A 115 -47.42 -19.73 -27.01
CA ASP A 115 -46.56 -20.54 -26.16
C ASP A 115 -45.12 -19.99 -26.27
N TRP A 116 -44.30 -20.22 -25.24
CA TRP A 116 -42.94 -19.70 -25.21
C TRP A 116 -42.07 -20.27 -26.34
N GLU A 117 -42.25 -21.56 -26.65
CA GLU A 117 -41.53 -22.29 -27.69
C GLU A 117 -41.86 -21.79 -29.11
N GLN A 118 -42.86 -20.91 -29.28
CA GLN A 118 -43.18 -20.25 -30.54
C GLN A 118 -42.35 -18.98 -30.79
N LEU A 119 -41.54 -18.54 -29.83
CA LEU A 119 -40.65 -17.39 -29.95
C LEU A 119 -39.36 -17.78 -30.72
N THR A 120 -39.54 -18.21 -31.96
CA THR A 120 -38.48 -18.80 -32.81
C THR A 120 -37.86 -17.81 -33.79
N ASP A 121 -38.65 -16.84 -34.24
CA ASP A 121 -38.28 -15.82 -35.21
C ASP A 121 -38.20 -14.46 -34.51
N ASN A 122 -37.42 -13.51 -35.05
CA ASN A 122 -37.10 -12.18 -34.49
C ASN A 122 -35.82 -12.11 -33.64
N TRP A 123 -34.83 -12.93 -33.99
CA TRP A 123 -33.46 -12.72 -33.58
C TRP A 123 -32.87 -11.51 -34.32
N TRP A 124 -32.02 -10.74 -33.64
CA TRP A 124 -31.41 -9.57 -34.22
C TRP A 124 -30.32 -9.96 -35.22
N ASN A 125 -30.31 -9.36 -36.40
CA ASN A 125 -29.37 -9.71 -37.47
C ASN A 125 -28.33 -8.61 -37.76
N GLY A 126 -28.10 -7.71 -36.81
CA GLY A 126 -27.25 -6.53 -37.01
C GLY A 126 -27.98 -5.27 -37.49
N SER A 127 -29.21 -5.40 -37.98
CA SER A 127 -29.97 -4.28 -38.56
C SER A 127 -31.42 -4.22 -38.11
N ALA A 128 -32.06 -5.37 -37.90
CA ALA A 128 -33.44 -5.49 -37.48
C ALA A 128 -33.70 -6.83 -36.75
N TYR A 129 -34.84 -6.92 -36.07
CA TYR A 129 -35.32 -8.15 -35.42
C TYR A 129 -36.22 -8.95 -36.36
N ASN A 130 -35.63 -9.70 -37.28
CA ASN A 130 -36.38 -10.51 -38.25
C ASN A 130 -35.61 -11.76 -38.73
N GLY A 131 -34.54 -12.14 -38.03
CA GLY A 131 -33.74 -13.33 -38.33
C GLY A 131 -34.08 -14.54 -37.45
N SER A 132 -33.48 -15.67 -37.81
CA SER A 132 -33.36 -16.88 -36.99
C SER A 132 -32.17 -16.80 -36.04
N TYR A 133 -32.05 -17.71 -35.08
CA TYR A 133 -30.87 -17.80 -34.20
C TYR A 133 -29.56 -17.95 -35.00
N THR A 134 -29.59 -18.70 -36.10
CA THR A 134 -28.45 -18.86 -37.01
C THR A 134 -28.04 -17.52 -37.62
N ASP A 135 -29.00 -16.66 -37.97
CA ASP A 135 -28.71 -15.34 -38.54
C ASP A 135 -28.04 -14.44 -37.49
N TRP A 136 -28.52 -14.44 -36.24
CA TRP A 136 -27.88 -13.73 -35.12
C TRP A 136 -26.47 -14.24 -34.85
N LYS A 137 -26.27 -15.56 -34.79
CA LYS A 137 -24.95 -16.18 -34.61
C LYS A 137 -24.00 -15.81 -35.76
N SER A 138 -24.50 -15.72 -36.99
CA SER A 138 -23.69 -15.36 -38.17
C SER A 138 -23.30 -13.88 -38.25
N TRP A 139 -24.05 -13.00 -37.58
CA TRP A 139 -23.72 -11.58 -37.48
C TRP A 139 -22.57 -11.32 -36.49
N THR A 140 -22.20 -12.32 -35.68
CA THR A 140 -21.07 -12.33 -34.74
C THR A 140 -21.17 -11.18 -33.73
N PRO A 141 -21.94 -11.31 -32.64
CA PRO A 141 -21.98 -10.28 -31.61
C PRO A 141 -20.57 -9.95 -31.14
N LYS A 142 -20.22 -8.68 -31.32
CA LYS A 142 -18.91 -8.12 -31.02
C LYS A 142 -19.05 -7.17 -29.84
N PHE A 143 -18.20 -7.37 -28.84
CA PHE A 143 -17.97 -6.38 -27.79
C PHE A 143 -16.54 -5.89 -27.92
N VAL A 144 -16.37 -4.58 -27.97
CA VAL A 144 -15.07 -3.89 -28.01
C VAL A 144 -15.12 -2.86 -26.92
N ASP A 145 -14.11 -2.85 -26.08
CA ASP A 145 -13.95 -1.83 -25.07
C ASP A 145 -12.46 -1.70 -24.73
N GLU A 146 -12.19 -0.69 -23.93
CA GLU A 146 -10.87 -0.32 -23.47
C GLU A 146 -10.89 -0.22 -21.94
N VAL A 147 -9.80 -0.60 -21.29
CA VAL A 147 -9.62 -0.37 -19.85
C VAL A 147 -8.26 0.25 -19.61
N GLU A 148 -8.28 1.46 -19.09
CA GLU A 148 -7.06 2.25 -19.03
C GLU A 148 -6.19 1.98 -17.81
N ASN A 149 -4.90 2.25 -17.98
CA ASN A 149 -3.84 2.24 -16.98
C ASN A 149 -3.76 0.91 -16.22
N MET A 150 -3.79 -0.19 -16.97
CA MET A 150 -3.90 -1.53 -16.42
C MET A 150 -2.58 -2.28 -16.34
N ASP A 151 -1.62 -1.93 -17.20
CA ASP A 151 -0.25 -2.41 -17.19
C ASP A 151 0.73 -1.24 -17.30
N ALA A 152 2.04 -1.50 -17.20
CA ALA A 152 3.04 -0.46 -17.23
C ALA A 152 4.38 -0.89 -17.82
N ILE A 153 5.16 0.09 -18.27
CA ILE A 153 6.57 -0.04 -18.64
C ILE A 153 7.43 0.62 -17.56
N ASN A 154 8.39 -0.15 -17.01
CA ASN A 154 9.31 0.27 -15.96
C ASN A 154 8.61 0.89 -14.72
N GLY A 155 7.31 0.62 -14.55
CA GLY A 155 6.46 1.21 -13.50
C GLY A 155 6.05 2.68 -13.72
N ASP A 156 6.55 3.35 -14.76
CA ASP A 156 6.40 4.79 -14.96
C ASP A 156 5.35 5.13 -16.03
N TYR A 157 5.30 4.36 -17.12
CA TYR A 157 4.38 4.60 -18.23
C TYR A 157 3.26 3.60 -18.20
N GLN A 158 2.02 4.08 -18.20
CA GLN A 158 0.83 3.24 -18.14
C GLN A 158 0.47 2.72 -19.54
N ILE A 159 -0.19 1.56 -19.57
CA ILE A 159 -0.58 0.82 -20.78
C ILE A 159 -2.03 0.39 -20.62
N ASP A 160 -2.77 0.57 -21.69
CA ASP A 160 -4.20 0.30 -21.72
C ASP A 160 -4.49 -1.12 -22.23
N TRP A 161 -5.67 -1.63 -21.88
CA TRP A 161 -6.17 -2.91 -22.39
C TRP A 161 -7.22 -2.68 -23.44
N ASP A 162 -6.80 -2.73 -24.70
CA ASP A 162 -7.70 -2.74 -25.85
C ASP A 162 -8.20 -4.15 -26.09
N PHE A 163 -9.49 -4.41 -25.88
CA PHE A 163 -9.97 -5.78 -26.04
C PHE A 163 -11.16 -5.93 -26.98
N THR A 164 -11.25 -7.12 -27.55
CA THR A 164 -12.32 -7.51 -28.46
C THR A 164 -12.78 -8.91 -28.11
N ILE A 165 -14.08 -9.07 -27.96
CA ILE A 165 -14.77 -10.36 -27.85
C ILE A 165 -15.64 -10.52 -29.10
N ASN A 166 -15.39 -11.58 -29.87
CA ASN A 166 -16.18 -11.97 -31.03
C ASN A 166 -17.01 -13.22 -30.72
N ASN A 167 -17.94 -13.55 -31.63
CA ASN A 167 -18.64 -14.83 -31.69
C ASN A 167 -19.27 -15.28 -30.36
N ILE A 168 -19.84 -14.36 -29.58
CA ILE A 168 -20.51 -14.70 -28.32
C ILE A 168 -21.72 -15.61 -28.62
N GLU A 169 -21.74 -16.81 -28.04
CA GLU A 169 -22.80 -17.78 -28.25
C GLU A 169 -23.67 -17.97 -27.00
N LEU A 170 -24.91 -18.41 -27.20
CA LEU A 170 -25.80 -18.85 -26.13
C LEU A 170 -25.79 -20.37 -26.02
N SER A 171 -25.70 -20.85 -24.78
CA SER A 171 -25.90 -22.24 -24.40
C SER A 171 -27.08 -22.33 -23.43
N ASP A 172 -28.12 -23.09 -23.81
CA ASP A 172 -29.31 -23.30 -23.01
C ASP A 172 -29.37 -24.77 -22.55
N ALA A 173 -29.51 -25.01 -21.25
CA ALA A 173 -29.59 -26.35 -20.70
C ALA A 173 -30.89 -27.09 -21.09
N GLU A 174 -31.94 -26.36 -21.52
CA GLU A 174 -33.20 -26.93 -21.97
C GLU A 174 -33.20 -27.27 -23.47
N GLN A 175 -32.19 -26.83 -24.22
CA GLN A 175 -32.12 -26.96 -25.67
C GLN A 175 -30.72 -27.38 -26.15
N ASP A 176 -30.60 -28.57 -26.76
CA ASP A 176 -29.34 -29.02 -27.42
C ASP A 176 -28.89 -28.06 -28.55
N THR A 177 -29.84 -27.34 -29.15
CA THR A 177 -29.62 -26.27 -30.11
C THR A 177 -30.68 -25.22 -29.87
N VAL A 178 -30.27 -23.96 -29.76
CA VAL A 178 -31.20 -22.85 -29.49
C VAL A 178 -32.13 -22.68 -30.71
N THR A 179 -33.42 -22.92 -30.49
CA THR A 179 -34.47 -22.86 -31.52
C THR A 179 -35.54 -21.82 -31.19
N TYR A 180 -35.77 -21.56 -29.91
CA TYR A 180 -36.58 -20.45 -29.40
C TYR A 180 -35.80 -19.71 -28.32
N VAL A 181 -36.22 -18.48 -28.01
CA VAL A 181 -35.53 -17.62 -27.03
C VAL A 181 -35.39 -18.32 -25.67
N PRO A 182 -34.17 -18.49 -25.13
CA PRO A 182 -33.98 -19.09 -23.81
C PRO A 182 -34.56 -18.22 -22.69
N LYS A 183 -35.13 -18.86 -21.66
CA LYS A 183 -35.50 -18.16 -20.41
C LYS A 183 -34.28 -17.81 -19.55
N SER A 184 -33.20 -18.55 -19.75
CA SER A 184 -31.88 -18.33 -19.20
C SER A 184 -30.88 -19.00 -20.13
N ALA A 185 -29.69 -18.42 -20.28
CA ALA A 185 -28.62 -19.03 -21.04
C ALA A 185 -27.29 -18.78 -20.35
N SER A 186 -26.36 -19.72 -20.49
CA SER A 186 -24.94 -19.46 -20.33
C SER A 186 -24.41 -18.82 -21.60
N LEU A 187 -23.41 -17.96 -21.42
CA LEU A 187 -22.62 -17.45 -22.54
C LEU A 187 -21.47 -18.41 -22.82
N VAL A 188 -21.04 -18.45 -24.07
CA VAL A 188 -19.82 -19.12 -24.51
C VAL A 188 -19.05 -18.14 -25.39
N ILE A 189 -17.79 -17.88 -25.04
CA ILE A 189 -16.82 -17.21 -25.91
C ILE A 189 -15.83 -18.28 -26.35
N PRO A 190 -15.80 -18.65 -27.64
CA PRO A 190 -14.89 -19.69 -28.12
C PRO A 190 -13.41 -19.34 -27.89
N ALA A 191 -12.57 -20.37 -27.81
CA ALA A 191 -11.12 -20.21 -27.89
C ALA A 191 -10.74 -19.42 -29.15
N GLY A 192 -9.88 -18.42 -29.01
CA GLY A 192 -9.45 -17.57 -30.12
C GLY A 192 -10.27 -16.28 -30.31
N ASP A 193 -11.45 -16.18 -29.71
CA ASP A 193 -12.39 -15.09 -29.97
C ASP A 193 -12.38 -13.98 -28.91
N PHE A 194 -11.56 -14.10 -27.87
CA PHE A 194 -11.26 -13.02 -26.94
C PHE A 194 -9.79 -12.61 -27.08
N THR A 195 -9.57 -11.40 -27.60
CA THR A 195 -8.25 -10.81 -27.77
C THR A 195 -8.06 -9.56 -26.92
N VAL A 196 -6.87 -9.37 -26.35
CA VAL A 196 -6.45 -8.14 -25.67
C VAL A 196 -5.14 -7.65 -26.28
N LEU A 197 -5.10 -6.41 -26.75
CA LEU A 197 -3.92 -5.74 -27.26
C LEU A 197 -3.35 -4.83 -26.17
N LEU A 198 -2.03 -4.88 -26.01
CA LEU A 198 -1.28 -4.03 -25.09
C LEU A 198 -0.20 -3.31 -25.91
N ASN A 199 -0.27 -1.98 -25.98
CA ASN A 199 0.56 -1.16 -26.85
C ASN A 199 1.71 -0.49 -26.07
N TYR A 200 2.93 -1.03 -26.22
CA TYR A 200 4.12 -0.51 -25.54
C TYR A 200 4.78 0.69 -26.25
N THR A 201 4.07 1.35 -27.17
CA THR A 201 4.53 2.59 -27.79
C THR A 201 3.80 3.78 -27.20
N ILE A 202 4.48 4.52 -26.31
CA ILE A 202 3.94 5.73 -25.69
C ILE A 202 4.26 6.92 -26.57
N ALA A 203 3.21 7.55 -27.07
CA ALA A 203 3.30 8.76 -27.88
C ALA A 203 3.15 10.02 -27.02
N ASN A 204 3.79 11.10 -27.47
CA ASN A 204 3.49 12.45 -27.04
C ASN A 204 2.41 13.02 -27.97
N TRP A 205 1.28 13.38 -27.39
CA TRP A 205 0.13 13.97 -28.06
C TRP A 205 0.01 15.43 -27.67
N THR A 206 -0.04 16.33 -28.66
CA THR A 206 -0.18 17.77 -28.41
C THR A 206 -1.51 18.30 -28.90
N TYR A 207 -2.20 19.04 -28.05
CA TYR A 207 -3.37 19.83 -28.42
C TYR A 207 -3.00 21.30 -28.43
N SER A 208 -3.53 22.05 -29.40
CA SER A 208 -3.28 23.49 -29.50
C SER A 208 -4.57 24.18 -29.90
N GLU A 209 -5.07 25.03 -29.02
CA GLU A 209 -6.25 25.85 -29.28
C GLU A 209 -5.86 27.32 -29.33
N THR A 210 -6.41 28.03 -30.32
CA THR A 210 -6.26 29.48 -30.41
C THR A 210 -7.56 30.13 -29.99
N ILE A 211 -7.52 30.80 -28.84
CA ILE A 211 -8.68 31.44 -28.23
C ILE A 211 -8.60 32.94 -28.52
N PRO A 212 -9.68 33.59 -29.00
CA PRO A 212 -9.73 35.04 -29.16
C PRO A 212 -9.51 35.74 -27.82
N ASP A 213 -8.73 36.81 -27.82
CA ASP A 213 -8.51 37.63 -26.63
C ASP A 213 -9.80 38.33 -26.18
N ASP A 214 -9.98 38.48 -24.87
CA ASP A 214 -11.21 38.99 -24.27
C ASP A 214 -11.46 40.47 -24.57
N ILE A 215 -10.43 41.24 -24.90
CA ILE A 215 -10.49 42.67 -25.24
C ILE A 215 -10.37 42.89 -26.75
N TRP A 216 -9.45 42.19 -27.42
CA TRP A 216 -9.05 42.42 -28.81
C TRP A 216 -9.53 41.34 -29.79
N GLY A 217 -10.14 40.26 -29.32
CA GLY A 217 -10.62 39.16 -30.14
C GLY A 217 -9.51 38.54 -31.00
N ASN A 218 -9.80 38.34 -32.30
CA ASN A 218 -8.84 37.75 -33.24
C ASN A 218 -7.68 38.67 -33.63
N LEU A 219 -7.63 39.92 -33.15
CA LEU A 219 -6.50 40.83 -33.40
C LEU A 219 -5.29 40.52 -32.49
N SER A 220 -5.50 39.82 -31.39
CA SER A 220 -4.44 39.43 -30.45
C SER A 220 -4.75 38.11 -29.74
N PRO A 221 -5.04 37.01 -30.45
CA PRO A 221 -5.46 35.77 -29.81
C PRO A 221 -4.36 35.18 -28.92
N SER A 222 -4.75 34.40 -27.93
CA SER A 222 -3.84 33.58 -27.12
C SER A 222 -3.90 32.13 -27.59
N THR A 223 -2.75 31.47 -27.65
CA THR A 223 -2.67 30.03 -27.90
C THR A 223 -2.41 29.30 -26.60
N THR A 224 -3.23 28.29 -26.30
CA THR A 224 -3.02 27.34 -25.21
C THR A 224 -2.60 26.00 -25.79
N THR A 225 -1.56 25.41 -25.21
CA THR A 225 -1.04 24.10 -25.60
C THR A 225 -1.20 23.13 -24.44
N ASP A 226 -1.65 21.92 -24.75
CA ASP A 226 -1.71 20.80 -23.81
C ASP A 226 -0.91 19.62 -24.35
N GLU A 227 -0.27 18.85 -23.47
CA GLU A 227 0.56 17.70 -23.82
C GLU A 227 0.15 16.49 -22.97
N VAL A 228 -0.14 15.38 -23.63
CA VAL A 228 -0.57 14.11 -23.00
C VAL A 228 0.34 12.99 -23.50
N HIS A 229 0.71 12.09 -22.59
CA HIS A 229 1.58 10.95 -22.87
C HIS A 229 0.77 9.68 -22.75
N ASP A 230 0.57 8.97 -23.86
CA ASP A 230 -0.45 7.95 -23.96
C ASP A 230 -0.09 6.94 -25.05
N ASP A 231 -0.44 5.66 -24.88
CA ASP A 231 -0.33 4.65 -25.93
C ASP A 231 -1.41 4.82 -27.01
N ASP A 232 -2.48 5.52 -26.69
CA ASP A 232 -3.61 5.77 -27.58
C ASP A 232 -3.80 7.25 -27.94
N ASN A 233 -4.62 7.54 -28.95
CA ASN A 233 -4.86 8.93 -29.39
C ASN A 233 -6.02 9.54 -28.60
N PRO A 234 -5.79 10.52 -27.71
CA PRO A 234 -6.83 11.09 -26.85
C PRO A 234 -7.89 11.94 -27.59
N GLY A 235 -7.91 11.94 -28.93
CA GLY A 235 -8.94 12.57 -29.74
C GLY A 235 -8.78 14.09 -29.82
N GLY A 236 -8.58 14.63 -31.02
CA GLY A 236 -8.35 16.07 -31.21
C GLY A 236 -6.90 16.52 -30.94
N TYR A 237 -6.04 15.63 -30.46
CA TYR A 237 -4.61 15.84 -30.33
C TYR A 237 -3.85 15.44 -31.61
N THR A 238 -2.62 15.94 -31.74
CA THR A 238 -1.70 15.63 -32.85
C THR A 238 -0.46 14.91 -32.34
N PHE A 239 -0.11 13.81 -33.00
CA PHE A 239 1.11 13.05 -32.71
C PHE A 239 2.36 13.93 -32.88
N SER A 240 3.19 13.98 -31.84
CA SER A 240 4.39 14.83 -31.78
C SER A 240 5.69 14.04 -31.65
N GLY A 241 5.62 12.73 -31.44
CA GLY A 241 6.76 11.82 -31.35
C GLY A 241 6.52 10.72 -30.35
N TYR A 242 7.39 9.71 -30.32
CA TYR A 242 7.38 8.70 -29.27
C TYR A 242 8.23 9.13 -28.08
N ILE A 243 7.67 9.00 -26.90
CA ILE A 243 8.38 9.11 -25.63
C ILE A 243 9.00 7.76 -25.29
N TYR A 244 8.23 6.71 -25.55
CA TYR A 244 8.66 5.34 -25.44
C TYR A 244 8.34 4.60 -26.73
N ASP A 245 9.35 4.12 -27.42
CA ASP A 245 9.20 3.51 -28.75
C ASP A 245 9.31 1.97 -28.66
N GLY A 246 8.51 1.34 -27.79
CA GLY A 246 8.55 -0.10 -27.52
C GLY A 246 9.58 -0.51 -26.48
N VAL A 247 9.35 -1.69 -25.89
CA VAL A 247 10.20 -2.30 -24.85
C VAL A 247 11.29 -3.19 -25.45
N GLY A 248 12.49 -3.10 -24.90
CA GLY A 248 13.67 -3.84 -25.34
C GLY A 248 14.43 -4.49 -24.18
N ALA A 249 15.60 -5.07 -24.49
CA ALA A 249 16.46 -5.66 -23.47
C ALA A 249 16.86 -4.64 -22.39
N GLY A 250 16.70 -5.03 -21.12
CA GLY A 250 16.90 -4.18 -19.95
C GLY A 250 15.65 -3.46 -19.46
N ASP A 251 14.53 -3.53 -20.20
CA ASP A 251 13.25 -2.98 -19.78
C ASP A 251 12.42 -4.01 -19.01
N THR A 252 11.62 -3.52 -18.08
CA THR A 252 10.55 -4.27 -17.42
C THR A 252 9.21 -3.81 -17.99
N PHE A 253 8.30 -4.74 -18.24
CA PHE A 253 6.90 -4.43 -18.58
C PHE A 253 5.96 -5.39 -17.85
N THR A 254 4.69 -5.01 -17.74
CA THR A 254 3.68 -5.88 -17.14
C THR A 254 2.64 -6.37 -18.15
N VAL A 255 2.12 -7.58 -17.90
CA VAL A 255 1.01 -8.17 -18.65
C VAL A 255 0.01 -8.77 -17.67
N PHE A 256 -1.20 -8.23 -17.64
CA PHE A 256 -2.22 -8.57 -16.65
C PHE A 256 -1.70 -8.45 -15.21
N GLY A 257 -0.86 -7.44 -14.97
CA GLY A 257 -0.21 -7.17 -13.69
C GLY A 257 0.97 -8.11 -13.34
N ASN A 258 1.31 -9.07 -14.19
CA ASN A 258 2.53 -9.89 -14.02
C ASN A 258 3.73 -9.17 -14.61
N GLU A 259 4.84 -9.12 -13.88
CA GLU A 259 6.05 -8.41 -14.28
C GLU A 259 7.01 -9.28 -15.10
N TYR A 260 7.54 -8.73 -16.20
CA TYR A 260 8.48 -9.38 -17.10
C TYR A 260 9.66 -8.46 -17.39
N TYR A 261 10.85 -8.87 -16.97
CA TYR A 261 12.10 -8.18 -17.32
C TYR A 261 12.75 -8.83 -18.55
N ILE A 262 12.94 -8.03 -19.61
CA ILE A 262 13.43 -8.51 -20.90
C ILE A 262 14.95 -8.63 -20.85
N LEU A 263 15.45 -9.85 -21.02
CA LEU A 263 16.87 -10.14 -21.18
C LEU A 263 17.30 -9.98 -22.64
N GLU A 264 16.45 -10.41 -23.57
CA GLU A 264 16.72 -10.37 -25.01
C GLU A 264 15.41 -10.26 -25.80
N VAL A 265 15.40 -9.46 -26.86
CA VAL A 265 14.31 -9.46 -27.85
C VAL A 265 14.70 -10.37 -29.00
N LEU A 266 13.89 -11.39 -29.25
CA LEU A 266 14.09 -12.39 -30.29
C LEU A 266 13.41 -11.93 -31.60
N ALA A 267 13.44 -12.77 -32.63
CA ALA A 267 12.82 -12.43 -33.91
C ALA A 267 11.27 -12.41 -33.85
N ASP A 268 10.70 -13.29 -33.04
CA ASP A 268 9.26 -13.53 -32.90
C ASP A 268 8.86 -13.73 -31.43
N GLY A 269 9.62 -13.15 -30.50
CA GLY A 269 9.44 -13.38 -29.08
C GLY A 269 10.42 -12.62 -28.21
N ILE A 270 10.47 -13.02 -26.94
CA ILE A 270 11.40 -12.47 -25.96
C ILE A 270 12.01 -13.58 -25.11
N LYS A 271 13.17 -13.29 -24.56
CA LYS A 271 13.71 -13.99 -23.40
C LYS A 271 13.51 -13.09 -22.19
N TYR A 272 12.79 -13.56 -21.19
CA TYR A 272 12.61 -12.84 -19.93
C TYR A 272 13.09 -13.67 -18.75
N GLY A 273 13.32 -13.03 -17.61
CA GLY A 273 13.71 -13.68 -16.36
C GLY A 273 14.06 -12.64 -15.32
N HIS A 274 14.58 -13.06 -14.17
CA HIS A 274 15.06 -12.13 -13.17
C HIS A 274 16.56 -11.87 -13.34
N ASP A 275 16.94 -10.60 -13.46
CA ASP A 275 18.34 -10.18 -13.49
C ASP A 275 18.73 -9.60 -12.13
N HIS A 276 19.62 -10.30 -11.43
CA HIS A 276 20.12 -9.89 -10.12
C HIS A 276 21.37 -9.01 -10.23
N GLY A 277 21.71 -8.62 -11.45
CA GLY A 277 22.85 -7.81 -11.80
C GLY A 277 24.17 -8.45 -11.36
N GLN A 278 25.17 -7.59 -11.23
CA GLN A 278 26.52 -7.99 -10.92
C GLN A 278 26.73 -8.18 -9.41
N GLN A 279 27.23 -9.35 -9.04
CA GLN A 279 27.41 -9.78 -7.67
C GLN A 279 28.88 -10.10 -7.37
N TRP A 280 29.31 -9.72 -6.18
CA TRP A 280 30.66 -10.00 -5.68
C TRP A 280 30.66 -11.19 -4.73
N PHE A 281 31.57 -12.14 -4.93
CA PHE A 281 31.72 -13.33 -4.08
C PHE A 281 33.15 -13.49 -3.59
N HIS A 282 33.33 -13.66 -2.29
CA HIS A 282 34.54 -14.24 -1.70
C HIS A 282 34.40 -15.76 -1.61
N VAL A 283 35.53 -16.47 -1.56
CA VAL A 283 35.51 -17.91 -1.26
C VAL A 283 34.80 -18.16 0.07
N GLY A 284 33.78 -19.02 0.04
CA GLY A 284 32.92 -19.37 1.17
C GLY A 284 31.60 -18.60 1.24
N ASP A 285 31.45 -17.51 0.49
CA ASP A 285 30.21 -16.72 0.46
C ASP A 285 29.06 -17.56 -0.10
N VAL A 286 27.87 -17.37 0.47
CA VAL A 286 26.60 -17.92 -0.02
C VAL A 286 25.64 -16.77 -0.24
N LYS A 287 25.07 -16.70 -1.43
CA LYS A 287 24.00 -15.74 -1.77
C LYS A 287 22.78 -16.49 -2.28
N GLU A 288 21.61 -15.91 -2.07
CA GLU A 288 20.32 -16.49 -2.45
C GLU A 288 19.61 -15.58 -3.45
N PHE A 289 19.10 -16.17 -4.54
CA PHE A 289 18.40 -15.50 -5.63
C PHE A 289 17.18 -16.35 -6.01
N ASP A 290 15.97 -15.86 -5.77
CA ASP A 290 14.71 -16.59 -6.03
C ASP A 290 14.68 -18.03 -5.46
N GLY A 291 15.28 -18.21 -4.27
CA GLY A 291 15.41 -19.50 -3.60
C GLY A 291 16.58 -20.38 -4.09
N TYR A 292 17.27 -20.01 -5.17
CA TYR A 292 18.53 -20.63 -5.58
C TYR A 292 19.67 -20.11 -4.71
N LYS A 293 20.47 -21.02 -4.12
CA LYS A 293 21.65 -20.66 -3.33
C LYS A 293 22.91 -20.90 -4.15
N ILE A 294 23.71 -19.86 -4.31
CA ILE A 294 25.00 -19.91 -5.00
C ILE A 294 26.09 -19.71 -3.95
N LYS A 295 26.94 -20.72 -3.79
CA LYS A 295 28.07 -20.69 -2.87
C LYS A 295 29.39 -20.74 -3.61
N ALA A 296 30.25 -19.76 -3.41
CA ALA A 296 31.60 -19.78 -3.95
C ALA A 296 32.48 -20.78 -3.18
N ILE A 297 32.93 -21.83 -3.86
CA ILE A 297 33.75 -22.90 -3.26
C ILE A 297 35.24 -22.64 -3.48
N ASP A 298 35.61 -22.20 -4.68
CA ASP A 298 36.99 -21.91 -5.04
C ASP A 298 37.04 -20.88 -6.17
N ILE A 299 38.11 -20.09 -6.22
CA ILE A 299 38.30 -19.02 -7.21
C ILE A 299 39.75 -19.08 -7.70
N SER A 300 39.96 -18.95 -9.00
CA SER A 300 41.26 -18.93 -9.66
C SER A 300 41.41 -17.66 -10.50
N VAL A 301 42.57 -17.03 -10.42
CA VAL A 301 42.91 -15.72 -11.03
C VAL A 301 43.95 -15.83 -12.15
N SER A 302 44.44 -17.04 -12.46
CA SER A 302 45.41 -17.28 -13.54
C SER A 302 45.63 -18.78 -13.78
N PRO A 303 45.91 -19.24 -15.02
CA PRO A 303 45.92 -18.50 -16.29
C PRO A 303 44.55 -18.38 -16.97
N SER A 304 43.54 -19.08 -16.46
CA SER A 304 42.15 -18.97 -16.91
C SER A 304 41.30 -18.59 -15.70
N ASN A 305 40.80 -17.36 -15.65
CA ASN A 305 39.96 -16.86 -14.56
C ASN A 305 38.73 -17.77 -14.46
N LYS A 306 38.61 -18.47 -13.33
CA LYS A 306 37.63 -19.52 -13.09
C LYS A 306 37.10 -19.46 -11.68
N ALA A 307 35.85 -19.81 -11.49
CA ALA A 307 35.26 -20.00 -10.17
C ALA A 307 34.45 -21.30 -10.13
N LEU A 308 34.54 -21.99 -9.01
CA LEU A 308 33.75 -23.17 -8.68
C LEU A 308 32.64 -22.75 -7.73
N PHE A 309 31.39 -22.96 -8.12
CA PHE A 309 30.21 -22.68 -7.30
C PHE A 309 29.48 -23.97 -6.95
N GLU A 310 28.99 -24.07 -5.72
CA GLU A 310 27.94 -25.02 -5.34
C GLU A 310 26.60 -24.30 -5.51
N ILE A 311 25.77 -24.78 -6.43
CA ILE A 311 24.45 -24.23 -6.70
C ILE A 311 23.42 -25.18 -6.12
N THR A 312 22.48 -24.67 -5.34
CA THR A 312 21.37 -25.43 -4.73
C THR A 312 20.05 -24.83 -5.17
N ALA A 313 19.17 -25.62 -5.80
CA ALA A 313 17.84 -25.16 -6.21
C ALA A 313 16.85 -25.14 -5.03
N PRO A 314 15.68 -24.49 -5.19
CA PRO A 314 14.67 -24.40 -4.14
C PRO A 314 14.16 -25.76 -3.62
N ASP A 315 14.16 -26.78 -4.46
CA ASP A 315 13.76 -28.16 -4.11
C ASP A 315 14.86 -28.96 -3.37
N GLY A 316 16.03 -28.35 -3.16
CA GLY A 316 17.16 -28.92 -2.42
C GLY A 316 18.16 -29.72 -3.27
N ARG A 317 17.96 -29.87 -4.59
CA ARG A 317 19.00 -30.48 -5.45
C ARG A 317 20.19 -29.53 -5.58
N SER A 318 21.39 -30.10 -5.61
CA SER A 318 22.62 -29.30 -5.73
C SER A 318 23.67 -29.93 -6.63
N ASP A 319 24.50 -29.07 -7.21
CA ASP A 319 25.68 -29.49 -7.94
C ASP A 319 26.82 -28.47 -7.90
N LEU A 320 28.00 -28.94 -8.29
CA LEU A 320 29.21 -28.13 -8.41
C LEU A 320 29.43 -27.70 -9.86
N ILE A 321 29.39 -26.39 -10.12
CA ILE A 321 29.50 -25.79 -11.45
C ILE A 321 30.79 -24.97 -11.54
N ILE A 322 31.57 -25.20 -12.59
CA ILE A 322 32.74 -24.37 -12.92
C ILE A 322 32.36 -23.42 -14.05
N VAL A 323 32.61 -22.14 -13.83
CA VAL A 323 32.43 -21.06 -14.81
C VAL A 323 33.77 -20.37 -15.03
N SER A 324 34.04 -19.93 -16.25
CA SER A 324 35.22 -19.15 -16.63
C SER A 324 34.85 -17.88 -17.36
N THR A 325 35.73 -16.89 -17.33
CA THR A 325 35.54 -15.63 -18.08
C THR A 325 35.47 -15.84 -19.59
N ASP A 326 36.01 -16.96 -20.09
CA ASP A 326 35.99 -17.31 -21.51
C ASP A 326 34.67 -17.99 -21.93
N ASP A 327 33.84 -18.45 -20.99
CA ASP A 327 32.58 -19.13 -21.31
C ASP A 327 31.47 -18.16 -21.77
N GLY A 328 31.55 -16.87 -21.38
CA GLY A 328 30.44 -15.93 -21.54
C GLY A 328 29.29 -16.23 -20.58
N GLU A 329 28.04 -16.12 -21.06
CA GLU A 329 26.87 -16.57 -20.29
C GLU A 329 26.76 -18.10 -20.30
N VAL A 330 26.58 -18.69 -19.12
CA VAL A 330 26.48 -20.13 -18.92
C VAL A 330 25.15 -20.45 -18.25
N ASP A 331 24.24 -21.02 -19.03
CA ASP A 331 23.12 -21.78 -18.47
C ASP A 331 23.67 -23.03 -17.80
N ILE A 332 23.41 -23.17 -16.49
CA ILE A 332 24.02 -24.23 -15.69
C ILE A 332 23.55 -25.63 -16.09
N SER A 333 22.39 -25.76 -16.76
CA SER A 333 21.91 -27.03 -17.33
C SER A 333 22.85 -27.59 -18.40
N THR A 334 23.68 -26.73 -19.02
CA THR A 334 24.72 -27.17 -19.98
C THR A 334 25.93 -27.81 -19.29
N LYS A 335 26.10 -27.56 -17.98
CA LYS A 335 27.20 -28.07 -17.16
C LYS A 335 26.75 -29.15 -16.16
N SER A 336 25.44 -29.29 -15.92
CA SER A 336 24.85 -30.27 -14.99
C SER A 336 23.48 -30.75 -15.47
N ASP A 337 23.27 -32.07 -15.45
CA ASP A 337 21.99 -32.72 -15.79
C ASP A 337 20.96 -32.65 -14.65
N LYS A 338 21.35 -32.08 -13.49
CA LYS A 338 20.44 -31.87 -12.35
C LYS A 338 19.62 -30.60 -12.48
N PHE A 339 19.92 -29.73 -13.45
CA PHE A 339 19.23 -28.46 -13.65
C PHE A 339 18.53 -28.43 -15.00
N ASN A 340 17.38 -27.77 -15.03
CA ASN A 340 16.64 -27.54 -16.27
C ASN A 340 17.16 -26.26 -16.94
N PRO A 341 17.02 -26.14 -18.27
CA PRO A 341 17.35 -24.91 -18.98
C PRO A 341 16.65 -23.69 -18.37
N GLY A 342 17.37 -22.57 -18.32
CA GLY A 342 16.86 -21.28 -17.85
C GLY A 342 16.78 -21.09 -16.34
N GLU A 343 16.93 -22.15 -15.54
CA GLU A 343 16.79 -22.03 -14.08
C GLU A 343 17.79 -21.05 -13.46
N VAL A 344 19.07 -21.15 -13.86
CA VAL A 344 20.12 -20.22 -13.45
C VAL A 344 21.08 -20.03 -14.64
N ILE A 345 21.37 -18.77 -14.97
CA ILE A 345 22.38 -18.38 -15.95
C ILE A 345 23.42 -17.52 -15.24
N LEU A 346 24.69 -17.89 -15.41
CA LEU A 346 25.83 -17.24 -14.77
C LEU A 346 26.80 -16.68 -15.80
N LYS A 347 27.31 -15.48 -15.56
CA LYS A 347 28.44 -14.93 -16.33
C LYS A 347 29.52 -14.45 -15.38
N LEU A 348 30.69 -15.10 -15.45
CA LEU A 348 31.84 -14.69 -14.67
C LEU A 348 32.55 -13.57 -15.42
N ASP A 349 32.48 -12.35 -14.91
CA ASP A 349 33.11 -11.19 -15.54
C ASP A 349 34.61 -11.14 -15.25
N ASP A 350 34.98 -11.35 -13.98
CA ASP A 350 36.38 -11.28 -13.56
C ASP A 350 36.64 -12.06 -12.27
N THR A 351 37.92 -12.36 -12.05
CA THR A 351 38.43 -12.85 -10.77
C THR A 351 39.72 -12.11 -10.42
N PHE A 352 39.86 -11.67 -9.17
CA PHE A 352 41.09 -11.00 -8.73
C PHE A 352 41.39 -11.23 -7.25
N VAL A 353 42.60 -10.82 -6.86
CA VAL A 353 43.05 -10.81 -5.47
C VAL A 353 42.76 -9.42 -4.88
N GLY A 354 41.90 -9.38 -3.87
CA GLY A 354 41.57 -8.16 -3.13
C GLY A 354 42.77 -7.60 -2.35
N ILE A 355 42.67 -6.35 -1.91
CA ILE A 355 43.72 -5.65 -1.14
C ILE A 355 44.02 -6.32 0.21
N ASP A 356 43.08 -7.10 0.73
CA ASP A 356 43.17 -7.90 1.94
C ASP A 356 43.73 -9.32 1.68
N GLY A 357 44.04 -9.64 0.41
CA GLY A 357 44.57 -10.92 -0.03
C GLY A 357 43.51 -11.99 -0.33
N ASN A 358 42.21 -11.66 -0.20
CA ASN A 358 41.14 -12.61 -0.49
C ASN A 358 40.88 -12.72 -2.00
N LEU A 359 40.51 -13.91 -2.45
CA LEU A 359 40.09 -14.15 -3.83
C LEU A 359 38.64 -13.75 -4.00
N ILE A 360 38.36 -12.95 -5.02
CA ILE A 360 37.05 -12.38 -5.30
C ILE A 360 36.66 -12.73 -6.74
N ALA A 361 35.39 -13.10 -6.92
CA ALA A 361 34.75 -13.30 -8.22
C ALA A 361 33.64 -12.26 -8.42
N GLN A 362 33.57 -11.72 -9.63
CA GLN A 362 32.50 -10.85 -10.10
C GLN A 362 31.60 -11.66 -11.03
N LEU A 363 30.33 -11.82 -10.65
CA LEU A 363 29.40 -12.75 -11.28
C LEU A 363 28.07 -12.05 -11.57
N GLU A 364 27.63 -12.01 -12.82
CA GLU A 364 26.24 -11.70 -13.14
C GLU A 364 25.38 -12.95 -12.93
N VAL A 365 24.20 -12.78 -12.32
CA VAL A 365 23.28 -13.87 -12.01
C VAL A 365 21.90 -13.57 -12.58
N ARG A 366 21.40 -14.48 -13.41
CA ARG A 366 20.03 -14.49 -13.91
C ARG A 366 19.33 -15.79 -13.50
N THR A 367 18.05 -15.73 -13.18
CA THR A 367 17.26 -16.88 -12.72
C THR A 367 15.90 -16.90 -13.41
N ASN A 368 15.29 -18.09 -13.48
CA ASN A 368 13.97 -18.30 -14.05
C ASN A 368 13.82 -17.73 -15.47
N VAL A 369 14.86 -17.92 -16.29
CA VAL A 369 14.92 -17.43 -17.66
C VAL A 369 14.06 -18.30 -18.56
N VAL A 370 13.15 -17.67 -19.31
CA VAL A 370 12.21 -18.34 -20.20
C VAL A 370 12.23 -17.65 -21.55
N ASP A 371 12.31 -18.45 -22.60
CA ASP A 371 12.07 -18.01 -23.98
C ASP A 371 10.57 -18.18 -24.27
N VAL A 372 9.92 -17.12 -24.74
CA VAL A 372 8.52 -17.15 -25.17
C VAL A 372 8.41 -16.56 -26.55
N HIS A 373 7.77 -17.31 -27.45
CA HIS A 373 7.54 -16.94 -28.83
C HIS A 373 6.06 -16.68 -29.12
N THR A 374 5.79 -16.04 -30.24
CA THR A 374 4.42 -15.93 -30.77
C THR A 374 3.76 -17.30 -30.87
N GLY A 375 2.55 -17.41 -30.32
CA GLY A 375 1.77 -18.64 -30.21
C GLY A 375 1.95 -19.39 -28.90
N ASP A 376 2.98 -19.07 -28.11
CA ASP A 376 3.16 -19.64 -26.78
C ASP A 376 2.24 -18.98 -25.75
N GLU A 377 2.04 -19.65 -24.63
CA GLU A 377 1.28 -19.13 -23.48
C GLU A 377 2.20 -18.26 -22.61
N LEU A 378 1.93 -16.95 -22.54
CA LEU A 378 2.70 -16.01 -21.71
C LEU A 378 2.10 -15.85 -20.32
N VAL A 379 0.77 -15.81 -20.26
CA VAL A 379 -0.04 -15.78 -19.04
C VAL A 379 -0.99 -16.96 -19.10
N SER A 380 -1.28 -17.58 -17.96
CA SER A 380 -2.08 -18.80 -17.96
C SER A 380 -3.45 -18.60 -18.63
N GLY A 381 -3.76 -19.42 -19.62
CA GLY A 381 -4.97 -19.34 -20.43
C GLY A 381 -4.90 -18.38 -21.62
N TRP A 382 -3.75 -17.76 -21.88
CA TRP A 382 -3.58 -16.75 -22.94
C TRP A 382 -2.33 -17.00 -23.80
N THR A 383 -2.52 -17.23 -25.10
CA THR A 383 -1.41 -17.20 -26.07
C THR A 383 -1.04 -15.77 -26.42
N VAL A 384 0.23 -15.52 -26.71
CA VAL A 384 0.72 -14.19 -27.09
C VAL A 384 1.12 -14.14 -28.57
N ASP A 385 0.86 -13.02 -29.24
CA ASP A 385 1.44 -12.66 -30.53
C ASP A 385 2.27 -11.39 -30.34
N PHE A 386 3.58 -11.47 -30.61
CA PHE A 386 4.50 -10.34 -30.49
C PHE A 386 4.62 -9.57 -31.80
N HIS A 387 4.41 -8.26 -31.74
CA HIS A 387 4.80 -7.36 -32.82
C HIS A 387 6.15 -6.71 -32.52
N ILE A 388 7.19 -7.14 -33.22
CA ILE A 388 8.57 -6.70 -33.01
C ILE A 388 9.05 -5.87 -34.20
N ASP A 389 9.52 -4.66 -33.92
CA ASP A 389 10.17 -3.80 -34.90
C ASP A 389 11.37 -3.07 -34.28
N GLY A 390 12.44 -2.92 -35.05
CA GLY A 390 13.67 -2.26 -34.58
C GLY A 390 14.35 -2.93 -33.39
N GLY A 391 14.12 -4.23 -33.15
CA GLY A 391 14.66 -4.95 -31.99
C GLY A 391 13.92 -4.65 -30.68
N LYS A 392 12.67 -4.19 -30.77
CA LYS A 392 11.80 -3.87 -29.64
C LYS A 392 10.42 -4.45 -29.85
N VAL A 393 9.77 -4.86 -28.77
CA VAL A 393 8.35 -5.20 -28.78
C VAL A 393 7.55 -3.91 -28.79
N LYS A 394 6.77 -3.69 -29.85
CA LYS A 394 5.92 -2.51 -30.00
C LYS A 394 4.58 -2.72 -29.32
N TRP A 395 3.96 -3.87 -29.54
CA TRP A 395 2.74 -4.29 -28.86
C TRP A 395 2.67 -5.81 -28.83
N ILE A 396 1.80 -6.34 -27.98
CA ILE A 396 1.41 -7.75 -28.00
C ILE A 396 -0.09 -7.88 -28.17
N THR A 397 -0.53 -9.02 -28.71
CA THR A 397 -1.93 -9.44 -28.65
C THR A 397 -2.03 -10.75 -27.87
N LEU A 398 -2.79 -10.75 -26.79
CA LEU A 398 -3.15 -11.94 -26.03
C LEU A 398 -4.44 -12.52 -26.59
N THR A 399 -4.53 -13.84 -26.65
CA THR A 399 -5.73 -14.56 -27.13
C THR A 399 -6.08 -15.70 -26.20
N ASN A 400 -7.37 -15.84 -25.84
CA ASN A 400 -7.80 -16.90 -24.94
C ASN A 400 -7.59 -18.31 -25.55
N VAL A 401 -6.93 -19.20 -24.80
CA VAL A 401 -6.61 -20.57 -25.22
C VAL A 401 -7.83 -21.48 -25.21
N ASN A 402 -8.74 -21.27 -24.24
CA ASN A 402 -9.88 -22.13 -24.00
C ASN A 402 -11.18 -21.34 -24.11
N ASP A 403 -12.27 -22.06 -24.40
CA ASP A 403 -13.62 -21.50 -24.33
C ASP A 403 -13.89 -20.95 -22.92
N LEU A 404 -14.45 -19.74 -22.86
CA LEU A 404 -15.00 -19.18 -21.62
C LEU A 404 -16.49 -19.47 -21.61
N SER A 405 -16.99 -20.11 -20.57
CA SER A 405 -18.43 -20.41 -20.46
C SER A 405 -18.96 -20.27 -19.04
N GLY A 406 -20.18 -19.74 -18.93
CA GLY A 406 -20.88 -19.58 -17.67
C GLY A 406 -22.15 -18.74 -17.80
N SER A 407 -23.00 -18.78 -16.76
CA SER A 407 -24.17 -17.90 -16.66
C SER A 407 -23.79 -16.43 -16.46
N THR A 408 -22.59 -16.19 -15.94
CA THR A 408 -21.95 -14.88 -15.84
C THR A 408 -20.46 -15.08 -16.09
N LEU A 409 -19.92 -14.37 -17.07
CA LEU A 409 -18.50 -14.37 -17.41
C LEU A 409 -17.82 -13.18 -16.75
N ASP A 410 -16.64 -13.42 -16.18
CA ASP A 410 -15.72 -12.37 -15.73
C ASP A 410 -14.81 -12.00 -16.90
N ILE A 411 -14.86 -10.73 -17.30
CA ILE A 411 -14.08 -10.18 -18.40
C ILE A 411 -12.97 -9.35 -17.80
N LEU A 412 -11.78 -9.94 -17.71
CA LEU A 412 -10.53 -9.35 -17.20
C LEU A 412 -10.62 -8.81 -15.76
N GLY A 413 -11.60 -9.25 -14.96
CA GLY A 413 -11.86 -8.68 -13.65
C GLY A 413 -12.55 -7.32 -13.69
N LYS A 414 -12.93 -6.81 -14.88
CA LYS A 414 -13.42 -5.44 -15.12
C LYS A 414 -14.87 -5.37 -15.52
N TYR A 415 -15.38 -6.38 -16.20
CA TYR A 415 -16.79 -6.47 -16.55
C TYR A 415 -17.38 -7.82 -16.18
N LYS A 416 -18.66 -7.81 -15.85
CA LYS A 416 -19.50 -9.00 -15.82
C LYS A 416 -20.32 -9.02 -17.09
N MET A 417 -20.29 -10.15 -17.78
CA MET A 417 -21.08 -10.37 -18.99
C MET A 417 -22.07 -11.52 -18.77
N TYR A 418 -23.37 -11.29 -18.99
CA TYR A 418 -24.40 -12.31 -18.77
C TYR A 418 -25.61 -12.14 -19.70
N TYR A 419 -26.41 -13.20 -19.85
CA TYR A 419 -27.65 -13.18 -20.63
C TYR A 419 -28.84 -12.73 -19.78
N GLU A 420 -29.67 -11.84 -20.31
CA GLU A 420 -30.91 -11.38 -19.67
C GLU A 420 -32.08 -11.43 -20.64
N VAL A 421 -33.26 -11.80 -20.13
CA VAL A 421 -34.51 -11.80 -20.89
C VAL A 421 -35.62 -11.11 -20.10
N GLU A 422 -36.24 -10.13 -20.73
CA GLU A 422 -37.45 -9.46 -20.27
C GLU A 422 -38.65 -10.09 -20.98
N SER A 423 -39.69 -10.44 -20.22
CA SER A 423 -40.89 -11.03 -20.81
C SER A 423 -42.18 -10.49 -20.22
N HIS A 424 -43.22 -10.50 -21.07
CA HIS A 424 -44.57 -10.08 -20.75
C HIS A 424 -45.58 -11.10 -21.25
N THR A 425 -46.65 -11.26 -20.48
CA THR A 425 -47.77 -12.14 -20.80
C THR A 425 -49.05 -11.32 -20.86
N LEU A 426 -49.83 -11.51 -21.92
CA LEU A 426 -51.15 -10.90 -22.09
C LEU A 426 -52.21 -12.01 -22.12
N GLU A 427 -53.09 -12.04 -21.13
CA GLU A 427 -54.23 -12.94 -21.10
C GLU A 427 -55.47 -12.28 -21.71
N THR A 428 -56.14 -13.00 -22.60
CA THR A 428 -57.42 -12.63 -23.19
C THR A 428 -58.44 -13.75 -22.95
N ASP A 429 -59.72 -13.51 -23.26
CA ASP A 429 -60.77 -14.53 -23.12
C ASP A 429 -60.51 -15.78 -24.00
N ASP A 430 -59.75 -15.63 -25.09
CA ASP A 430 -59.53 -16.66 -26.10
C ASP A 430 -58.13 -17.29 -26.07
N ALA A 431 -57.11 -16.56 -25.61
CA ALA A 431 -55.71 -16.99 -25.62
C ALA A 431 -54.80 -16.22 -24.65
N THR A 432 -53.66 -16.82 -24.33
CA THR A 432 -52.52 -16.18 -23.66
C THR A 432 -51.45 -15.89 -24.70
N TYR A 433 -50.93 -14.66 -24.73
CA TYR A 433 -49.88 -14.22 -25.65
C TYR A 433 -48.58 -13.91 -24.90
N TYR A 434 -47.45 -14.18 -25.54
CA TYR A 434 -46.12 -13.96 -25.00
C TYR A 434 -45.34 -12.95 -25.84
N ALA A 435 -44.70 -12.00 -25.15
CA ALA A 435 -43.72 -11.11 -25.72
C ALA A 435 -42.41 -11.21 -24.91
N ALA A 436 -41.27 -11.25 -25.59
CA ALA A 436 -39.96 -11.32 -24.97
C ALA A 436 -38.94 -10.43 -25.71
N LYS A 437 -38.00 -9.92 -24.94
CA LYS A 437 -36.84 -9.16 -25.41
C LYS A 437 -35.62 -9.64 -24.64
N ALA A 438 -34.51 -9.91 -25.33
CA ALA A 438 -33.32 -10.49 -24.72
C ALA A 438 -32.04 -9.76 -25.13
N TYR A 439 -31.08 -9.74 -24.22
CA TYR A 439 -29.81 -9.05 -24.36
C TYR A 439 -28.66 -9.88 -23.79
N ILE A 440 -27.46 -9.63 -24.30
CA ILE A 440 -26.24 -9.84 -23.52
C ILE A 440 -25.94 -8.53 -22.82
N VAL A 441 -25.87 -8.58 -21.50
CA VAL A 441 -25.62 -7.45 -20.62
C VAL A 441 -24.14 -7.45 -20.26
N VAL A 442 -23.49 -6.30 -20.41
CA VAL A 442 -22.12 -6.06 -19.93
C VAL A 442 -22.16 -4.91 -18.93
N GLU A 443 -21.78 -5.20 -17.68
CA GLU A 443 -21.73 -4.22 -16.60
C GLU A 443 -20.34 -4.19 -15.96
N PRO A 444 -19.84 -3.02 -15.51
CA PRO A 444 -18.61 -2.95 -14.74
C PRO A 444 -18.65 -3.82 -13.47
N SER A 445 -17.57 -4.56 -13.19
CA SER A 445 -17.47 -5.49 -12.05
C SER A 445 -17.28 -4.77 -10.71
N GLU A 446 -16.56 -3.64 -10.73
CA GLU A 446 -16.23 -2.80 -9.58
C GLU A 446 -16.50 -1.33 -9.90
N PRO A 447 -16.79 -0.50 -8.88
CA PRO A 447 -16.92 0.92 -9.10
C PRO A 447 -15.55 1.53 -9.44
N ILE A 448 -15.47 2.28 -10.55
CA ILE A 448 -14.26 3.02 -10.92
C ILE A 448 -14.18 4.24 -10.00
N ILE A 449 -13.17 4.31 -9.14
CA ILE A 449 -13.02 5.41 -8.17
C ILE A 449 -11.75 6.19 -8.47
N ASP A 450 -11.91 7.42 -8.97
CA ASP A 450 -10.81 8.39 -9.01
C ASP A 450 -10.59 8.98 -7.61
N THR A 451 -9.33 9.07 -7.21
CA THR A 451 -8.94 9.54 -5.88
C THR A 451 -7.94 10.68 -6.03
N LYS A 452 -8.28 11.83 -5.44
CA LYS A 452 -7.41 13.01 -5.48
C LYS A 452 -7.16 13.55 -4.08
N GLU A 453 -5.91 13.85 -3.79
CA GLU A 453 -5.53 14.60 -2.61
C GLU A 453 -5.63 16.10 -2.91
N LEU A 454 -6.44 16.80 -2.12
CA LEU A 454 -6.69 18.25 -2.26
C LEU A 454 -6.30 18.98 -0.99
N LYS A 455 -5.76 20.19 -1.14
CA LYS A 455 -5.36 21.09 -0.06
C LYS A 455 -6.28 22.30 -0.01
N VAL A 456 -6.21 23.06 1.08
CA VAL A 456 -6.89 24.35 1.16
C VAL A 456 -6.43 25.25 0.00
N GLY A 457 -7.38 25.77 -0.77
CA GLY A 457 -7.15 26.53 -1.99
C GLY A 457 -7.31 25.75 -3.30
N ASP A 458 -7.33 24.41 -3.25
CA ASP A 458 -7.54 23.60 -4.45
C ASP A 458 -9.02 23.51 -4.81
N TYR A 459 -9.31 23.36 -6.11
CA TYR A 459 -10.67 23.09 -6.59
C TYR A 459 -10.96 21.59 -6.60
N VAL A 460 -12.19 21.22 -6.26
CA VAL A 460 -12.70 19.86 -6.45
C VAL A 460 -12.89 19.61 -7.95
N PRO A 461 -12.27 18.55 -8.53
CA PRO A 461 -12.34 18.25 -9.96
C PRO A 461 -13.78 18.29 -10.50
N ASP A 462 -13.94 18.84 -11.71
CA ASP A 462 -15.22 18.97 -12.43
C ASP A 462 -16.30 19.77 -11.71
N THR A 463 -15.92 20.59 -10.73
CA THR A 463 -16.81 21.51 -10.03
C THR A 463 -16.19 22.89 -9.90
N THR A 464 -17.02 23.86 -9.50
CA THR A 464 -16.57 25.21 -9.14
C THR A 464 -16.29 25.36 -7.64
N TRP A 465 -16.21 24.25 -6.89
CA TRP A 465 -16.07 24.27 -5.44
C TRP A 465 -14.59 24.24 -5.05
N GLU A 466 -14.18 25.15 -4.16
CA GLU A 466 -12.82 25.25 -3.63
C GLU A 466 -12.78 24.68 -2.20
N ILE A 467 -11.68 24.04 -1.82
CA ILE A 467 -11.41 23.65 -0.44
C ILE A 467 -11.06 24.89 0.36
N ALA A 468 -12.05 25.54 0.97
CA ALA A 468 -11.83 26.77 1.74
C ALA A 468 -11.13 26.54 3.11
N GLU A 469 -11.35 25.40 3.75
CA GLU A 469 -10.81 25.07 5.07
C GLU A 469 -10.86 23.54 5.31
N ILE A 470 -9.86 23.00 6.03
CA ILE A 470 -9.83 21.61 6.53
C ILE A 470 -9.77 21.63 8.05
N LYS A 471 -10.79 21.08 8.73
CA LYS A 471 -10.86 21.04 10.20
C LYS A 471 -10.41 19.69 10.73
N GLY A 472 -9.23 19.64 11.36
CA GLY A 472 -8.71 18.48 12.09
C GLY A 472 -9.09 18.48 13.58
N GLY A 473 -8.85 17.37 14.29
CA GLY A 473 -9.00 17.29 15.76
C GLY A 473 -7.88 18.01 16.52
N THR A 474 -7.95 18.08 17.85
CA THR A 474 -6.86 18.60 18.70
C THR A 474 -5.89 17.50 19.12
N TYR A 475 -4.61 17.85 19.32
CA TYR A 475 -3.63 16.98 19.98
C TYR A 475 -2.88 17.74 21.08
N THR A 476 -2.40 17.01 22.10
CA THR A 476 -1.61 17.58 23.20
C THR A 476 -0.14 17.64 22.81
N GLU A 477 0.40 18.84 22.66
CA GLU A 477 1.83 19.09 22.51
C GLU A 477 2.48 19.07 23.91
N VAL A 478 3.47 18.19 24.10
CA VAL A 478 4.24 18.08 25.35
C VAL A 478 5.60 18.74 25.14
N THR A 479 5.90 19.77 25.93
CA THR A 479 7.23 20.39 25.97
C THR A 479 7.96 19.94 27.22
N VAL A 480 9.04 19.18 27.06
CA VAL A 480 9.90 18.77 28.18
C VAL A 480 10.70 19.97 28.68
N MET A 481 10.70 20.15 30.00
CA MET A 481 11.42 21.22 30.68
C MET A 481 12.66 20.65 31.39
N HIS A 482 13.72 21.44 31.43
CA HIS A 482 14.94 21.09 32.15
C HIS A 482 15.13 22.02 33.36
N PRO A 483 15.55 21.50 34.52
CA PRO A 483 15.83 22.33 35.68
C PRO A 483 17.00 23.27 35.40
N THR A 484 16.83 24.57 35.69
CA THR A 484 17.87 25.60 35.49
C THR A 484 18.82 25.73 36.68
N GLU A 485 18.46 25.15 37.82
CA GLU A 485 19.23 25.10 39.05
C GLU A 485 19.29 23.67 39.59
N PRO A 486 20.32 23.31 40.39
CA PRO A 486 20.35 22.02 41.08
C PRO A 486 19.11 21.85 41.95
N ILE A 487 18.48 20.67 41.89
CA ILE A 487 17.31 20.36 42.75
C ILE A 487 17.70 19.58 44.01
N THR A 488 18.97 19.16 44.13
CA THR A 488 19.49 18.40 45.27
C THR A 488 20.51 19.23 46.05
N TYR A 489 20.34 19.32 47.36
CA TYR A 489 21.11 20.14 48.29
C TYR A 489 21.54 19.32 49.50
N LEU A 490 22.60 19.75 50.19
CA LEU A 490 22.97 19.27 51.51
C LEU A 490 22.19 20.02 52.59
N ASP A 491 21.94 19.37 53.72
CA ASP A 491 21.27 19.98 54.89
C ASP A 491 22.00 21.21 55.45
N THR A 492 23.30 21.34 55.23
CA THR A 492 24.09 22.51 55.58
C THR A 492 23.87 23.71 54.66
N GLU A 493 23.23 23.53 53.51
CA GLU A 493 22.97 24.58 52.53
C GLU A 493 21.59 25.23 52.72
N ILE A 494 20.77 24.69 53.62
CA ILE A 494 19.42 25.18 53.90
C ILE A 494 19.35 25.64 55.35
N ASP A 495 18.82 26.85 55.55
CA ASP A 495 18.53 27.38 56.88
C ASP A 495 17.12 26.91 57.30
N PRO A 496 16.99 26.03 58.30
CA PRO A 496 15.68 25.52 58.73
C PRO A 496 14.76 26.62 59.30
N GLU A 497 15.29 27.76 59.73
CA GLU A 497 14.46 28.87 60.22
C GLU A 497 13.94 29.78 59.09
N ASN A 498 14.52 29.68 57.90
CA ASN A 498 14.21 30.57 56.78
C ASN A 498 14.28 29.80 55.44
N ILE A 499 13.35 28.86 55.27
CA ILE A 499 13.21 28.12 54.02
C ILE A 499 12.45 28.95 52.97
N ASP A 500 12.77 28.75 51.70
CA ASP A 500 12.29 29.53 50.55
C ASP A 500 11.62 28.66 49.47
N SER A 501 11.48 27.36 49.71
CA SER A 501 10.90 26.40 48.79
C SER A 501 10.32 25.20 49.56
N ASN A 502 9.48 24.41 48.88
CA ASN A 502 9.11 23.10 49.41
C ASN A 502 10.37 22.22 49.55
N LEU A 503 10.39 21.34 50.55
CA LEU A 503 11.55 20.48 50.81
C LEU A 503 11.16 18.99 50.78
N ILE A 504 12.03 18.15 50.22
CA ILE A 504 12.05 16.71 50.46
C ILE A 504 13.29 16.40 51.29
N LEU A 505 13.12 16.04 52.55
CA LEU A 505 14.23 15.72 53.45
C LEU A 505 14.51 14.22 53.41
N VAL A 506 15.67 13.85 52.87
CA VAL A 506 16.10 12.44 52.80
C VAL A 506 17.01 12.13 53.98
N GLY A 507 16.53 11.24 54.85
CA GLY A 507 17.22 10.77 56.05
C GLY A 507 16.61 11.28 57.35
N GLY A 508 16.68 10.42 58.38
CA GLY A 508 16.15 10.72 59.71
C GLY A 508 17.02 11.71 60.51
N PRO A 509 16.64 12.04 61.76
CA PRO A 509 17.32 13.01 62.63
C PRO A 509 18.82 12.77 62.89
N VAL A 510 19.30 11.55 62.66
CA VAL A 510 20.73 11.22 62.80
C VAL A 510 21.52 11.65 61.56
N ALA A 511 20.89 11.59 60.39
CA ALA A 511 21.54 11.83 59.11
C ALA A 511 21.33 13.27 58.62
N ASN A 512 20.12 13.81 58.77
CA ASN A 512 19.70 15.11 58.26
C ASN A 512 19.38 16.08 59.41
N ALA A 513 20.12 17.18 59.48
CA ALA A 513 20.01 18.19 60.53
C ALA A 513 18.67 18.94 60.52
N ILE A 514 18.03 19.10 59.36
CA ILE A 514 16.72 19.75 59.23
C ILE A 514 15.63 18.79 59.74
N THR A 515 15.69 17.51 59.38
CA THR A 515 14.80 16.50 59.98
C THR A 515 14.94 16.49 61.50
N LYS A 516 16.17 16.60 62.01
CA LYS A 516 16.43 16.72 63.45
C LYS A 516 15.78 17.98 64.05
N TYR A 517 15.93 19.13 63.41
CA TYR A 517 15.33 20.38 63.85
C TYR A 517 13.80 20.26 63.95
N LEU A 518 13.16 19.67 62.93
CA LEU A 518 11.71 19.47 62.90
C LEU A 518 11.22 18.54 64.02
N VAL A 519 11.99 17.49 64.34
CA VAL A 519 11.69 16.58 65.46
C VAL A 519 11.91 17.25 66.81
N ASP A 520 13.05 17.90 67.02
CA ASP A 520 13.41 18.53 68.31
C ASP A 520 12.43 19.66 68.69
N ASN A 521 11.86 20.35 67.70
CA ASN A 521 10.87 21.41 67.89
C ASN A 521 9.41 20.91 67.81
N GLY A 522 9.18 19.60 67.65
CA GLY A 522 7.85 18.99 67.70
C GLY A 522 6.97 19.21 66.46
N TYR A 523 7.55 19.59 65.32
CA TYR A 523 6.86 19.68 64.03
C TYR A 523 6.61 18.30 63.41
N SER A 524 7.58 17.40 63.54
CA SER A 524 7.47 16.01 63.09
C SER A 524 6.97 15.10 64.21
N THR A 525 6.04 14.21 63.89
CA THR A 525 5.33 13.36 64.87
C THR A 525 5.72 11.88 64.81
N VAL A 526 6.47 11.47 63.77
CA VAL A 526 6.90 10.09 63.57
C VAL A 526 8.10 9.74 64.46
N ASP A 527 8.08 8.54 65.04
CA ASP A 527 9.23 7.98 65.76
C ASP A 527 10.29 7.45 64.78
N TRP A 528 11.08 8.36 64.20
CA TRP A 528 12.08 8.04 63.20
C TRP A 528 13.18 7.09 63.69
N TYR A 529 13.40 6.99 65.00
CA TYR A 529 14.40 6.08 65.57
C TYR A 529 13.96 4.62 65.51
N ASN A 530 12.65 4.36 65.36
CA ASN A 530 12.09 3.02 65.23
C ASN A 530 11.33 2.78 63.91
N SER A 531 11.12 3.81 63.10
CA SER A 531 10.44 3.74 61.80
C SER A 531 11.07 2.70 60.86
N ALA A 532 10.23 1.88 60.23
CA ALA A 532 10.64 0.91 59.22
C ALA A 532 10.84 1.53 57.83
N GLY A 533 10.65 2.84 57.69
CA GLY A 533 10.64 3.56 56.42
C GLY A 533 9.27 4.20 56.20
N ASP A 534 9.09 5.40 56.73
CA ASP A 534 7.85 6.17 56.64
C ASP A 534 8.08 7.46 55.84
N ILE A 535 6.98 8.03 55.34
CA ILE A 535 6.95 9.35 54.73
C ILE A 535 5.99 10.23 55.52
N GLU A 536 6.47 11.37 56.00
CA GLU A 536 5.63 12.37 56.70
C GLU A 536 5.57 13.65 55.86
N TYR A 537 4.36 14.12 55.58
CA TYR A 537 4.14 15.42 54.97
C TYR A 537 3.69 16.42 56.03
N ILE A 538 4.45 17.51 56.15
CA ILE A 538 4.14 18.68 56.96
C ILE A 538 3.64 19.74 55.97
N GLU A 539 2.34 20.02 56.01
CA GLU A 539 1.66 20.84 55.00
C GLU A 539 2.13 22.30 54.98
N ASP A 540 2.39 22.87 56.16
CA ASP A 540 2.83 24.25 56.32
C ASP A 540 3.93 24.35 57.39
N PHE A 541 5.15 24.60 56.93
CA PHE A 541 6.31 24.99 57.71
C PHE A 541 6.88 26.28 57.11
N ASN A 542 6.62 27.41 57.78
CA ASN A 542 7.00 28.75 57.31
C ASN A 542 6.47 29.11 55.90
N GLY A 543 5.27 28.65 55.54
CA GLY A 543 4.64 28.94 54.25
C GLY A 543 4.99 27.96 53.13
N PHE A 544 5.78 26.91 53.42
CA PHE A 544 6.16 25.86 52.48
C PHE A 544 5.87 24.49 53.06
N GLY A 545 5.64 23.51 52.18
CA GLY A 545 5.48 22.13 52.62
C GLY A 545 6.83 21.41 52.79
N VAL A 546 6.89 20.48 53.74
CA VAL A 546 8.08 19.64 53.95
C VAL A 546 7.69 18.17 53.93
N LEU A 547 8.37 17.38 53.11
CA LEU A 547 8.18 15.94 53.00
C LEU A 547 9.41 15.21 53.56
N ILE A 548 9.26 14.56 54.70
CA ILE A 548 10.33 13.79 55.34
C ILE A 548 10.27 12.35 54.82
N VAL A 549 11.37 11.87 54.26
CA VAL A 549 11.55 10.52 53.72
C VAL A 549 12.67 9.83 54.49
N ALA A 550 12.30 9.02 55.48
CA ALA A 550 13.27 8.50 56.44
C ALA A 550 12.86 7.18 57.08
N GLY A 551 13.85 6.47 57.61
CA GLY A 551 13.64 5.36 58.52
C GLY A 551 14.76 5.26 59.56
N LYS A 552 14.65 4.27 60.46
CA LYS A 552 15.60 4.03 61.56
C LYS A 552 17.05 3.81 61.11
N ASP A 553 17.23 3.36 59.88
CA ASP A 553 18.52 3.12 59.25
C ASP A 553 18.44 3.36 57.73
N ARG A 554 19.60 3.30 57.08
CA ARG A 554 19.76 3.54 55.63
C ARG A 554 18.92 2.60 54.74
N TYR A 555 18.62 1.39 55.19
CA TYR A 555 17.80 0.46 54.42
C TYR A 555 16.32 0.83 54.54
N ALA A 556 15.88 1.20 55.74
CA ALA A 556 14.53 1.72 55.97
C ALA A 556 14.29 3.05 55.20
N THR A 557 15.25 3.98 55.21
CA THR A 557 15.16 5.21 54.39
C THR A 557 15.08 4.90 52.89
N ARG A 558 15.81 3.89 52.42
CA ARG A 558 15.74 3.44 51.01
C ARG A 558 14.34 2.92 50.64
N GLU A 559 13.69 2.18 51.52
CA GLU A 559 12.32 1.71 51.28
C GLU A 559 11.31 2.86 51.26
N ALA A 560 11.46 3.86 52.14
CA ALA A 560 10.65 5.09 52.09
C ALA A 560 10.85 5.85 50.76
N ALA A 561 12.10 5.97 50.28
CA ALA A 561 12.39 6.61 49.00
C ALA A 561 11.75 5.88 47.81
N LYS A 562 11.72 4.54 47.82
CA LYS A 562 11.00 3.75 46.80
C LYS A 562 9.51 4.04 46.79
N GLN A 563 8.88 4.09 47.96
CA GLN A 563 7.46 4.42 48.08
C GLN A 563 7.16 5.82 47.50
N LEU A 564 8.05 6.80 47.70
CA LEU A 564 7.90 8.12 47.10
C LEU A 564 8.05 8.07 45.58
N MET A 565 9.04 7.35 45.04
CA MET A 565 9.20 7.22 43.58
C MET A 565 7.99 6.56 42.91
N GLU A 566 7.42 5.52 43.53
CA GLU A 566 6.20 4.88 43.06
C GLU A 566 4.97 5.81 43.09
N TYR A 567 4.96 6.76 44.02
CA TYR A 567 3.95 7.80 44.07
C TYR A 567 4.14 8.85 42.97
N LEU A 568 5.37 9.35 42.79
CA LEU A 568 5.71 10.32 41.76
C LEU A 568 5.40 9.81 40.34
N ALA A 569 5.61 8.51 40.08
CA ALA A 569 5.29 7.89 38.79
C ALA A 569 3.77 7.85 38.47
N LYS A 570 2.90 8.20 39.42
CA LYS A 570 1.44 8.22 39.26
C LYS A 570 0.86 9.64 39.16
N LEU A 571 1.69 10.68 39.29
CA LEU A 571 1.34 12.10 39.09
C LEU A 571 1.60 12.54 37.65
#